data_AF-A0AAV5TJS2-F1
#
_entry.id   AF-A0AAV5TJS2-F1
#
_cell.length_a   1.000
_cell.length_b   1.000
_cell.length_c   1.000
_cell.angle_alpha   90.00
_cell.angle_beta   90.00
_cell.angle_gamma   90.00
#
_symmetry.space_group_name_H-M   'P 1'
#
loop_
_entity.id
_entity.type
_entity.pdbx_description
1 polymer ?
#
loop_
_entity_poly.entity_id
_entity_poly.type
_entity_poly.pdbx_seq_one_letter_code
_entity_poly.pdbx_strand_id
1 'polypeptide(L)'
;VLSLSGRMGLLPYQLLEWPISVNDPIIFICDLFRDMVIGYYCSLFGSFAIERTIATRFWKWYERACPSTLLVLIGAELTFIIPLGIGGTLTLFGIVTTTSNIIVYAVMFTISTSVFLRTYFANVSILAHMERGASVGNYFVAKRFQVRENVLVMKYMFRIGRVPACLAVPAFACLSF
;
A
#
# COMPACT_ATOMS: atom_id res chain seq x y z
N VAL A 1 -7.49 6.98 10.41
CA VAL A 1 -8.93 7.28 10.61
C VAL A 1 -9.75 6.00 10.59
N LEU A 2 -9.78 5.23 9.49
CA LEU A 2 -10.58 3.98 9.40
C LEU A 2 -10.30 2.96 10.52
N SER A 3 -9.03 2.69 10.84
CA SER A 3 -8.67 1.79 11.97
C SER A 3 -9.12 2.31 13.33
N LEU A 4 -9.10 3.63 13.54
CA LEU A 4 -9.64 4.26 14.75
C LEU A 4 -11.16 4.11 14.79
N SER A 5 -11.85 4.33 13.67
CA SER A 5 -13.30 4.17 13.56
C SER A 5 -13.75 2.74 13.92
N GLY A 6 -13.03 1.71 13.46
CA GLY A 6 -13.31 0.33 13.84
C GLY A 6 -13.15 0.08 15.35
N ARG A 7 -12.10 0.63 15.97
CA ARG A 7 -11.93 0.54 17.44
C ARG A 7 -12.99 1.33 18.21
N MET A 8 -13.33 2.53 17.76
CA MET A 8 -14.38 3.34 18.38
C MET A 8 -15.75 2.66 18.28
N GLY A 9 -16.00 1.88 17.22
CA GLY A 9 -17.21 1.05 17.09
C GLY A 9 -17.26 -0.13 18.06
N LEU A 10 -16.10 -0.69 18.45
CA LEU A 10 -16.01 -1.80 19.41
C LEU A 10 -16.03 -1.33 20.87
N LEU A 11 -15.66 -0.07 21.15
CA LEU A 11 -15.62 0.47 22.52
C LEU A 11 -16.95 0.37 23.28
N PRO A 12 -18.13 0.67 22.68
CA PRO A 12 -19.42 0.48 23.36
C PRO A 12 -19.65 -0.95 23.81
N TYR A 13 -19.30 -1.95 22.99
CA TYR A 13 -19.43 -3.37 23.35
C TYR A 13 -18.52 -3.73 24.54
N GLN A 14 -17.33 -3.15 24.61
CA GLN A 14 -16.37 -3.39 25.68
C GLN A 14 -16.71 -2.65 26.98
N LEU A 15 -17.24 -1.43 26.90
CA LEU A 15 -17.50 -0.57 28.06
C LEU A 15 -18.90 -0.76 28.65
N LEU A 16 -19.89 -1.08 27.82
CA LEU A 16 -21.30 -1.18 28.21
C LEU A 16 -21.80 -2.63 28.29
N GLU A 17 -20.91 -3.60 28.09
CA GLU A 17 -21.21 -5.05 28.13
C GLU A 17 -22.43 -5.44 27.28
N TRP A 18 -22.59 -4.81 26.10
CA TRP A 18 -23.69 -5.13 25.20
C TRP A 18 -23.64 -6.60 24.78
N PRO A 19 -24.80 -7.29 24.71
CA PRO A 19 -24.83 -8.71 24.36
C PRO A 19 -24.30 -8.90 22.94
N ILE A 20 -23.18 -9.62 22.84
CA ILE A 20 -22.55 -9.94 21.56
C ILE A 20 -23.36 -11.05 20.89
N SER A 21 -24.11 -10.69 19.84
CA SER A 21 -24.71 -11.66 18.95
C SER A 21 -23.68 -12.16 17.95
N VAL A 22 -23.68 -13.47 17.67
CA VAL A 22 -22.79 -14.09 16.66
C VAL A 22 -23.01 -13.48 15.27
N ASN A 23 -24.20 -12.93 15.02
CA ASN A 23 -24.57 -12.34 13.73
C ASN A 23 -24.62 -10.80 13.77
N ASP A 24 -23.85 -10.16 14.65
CA ASP A 24 -23.83 -8.70 14.72
C ASP A 24 -23.08 -8.10 13.51
N PRO A 25 -23.77 -7.41 12.59
CA PRO A 25 -23.14 -6.85 11.39
C PRO A 25 -22.12 -5.75 11.72
N ILE A 26 -22.25 -5.07 12.86
CA ILE A 26 -21.34 -3.99 13.25
C ILE A 26 -19.97 -4.57 13.60
N ILE A 27 -19.93 -5.66 14.37
CA ILE A 27 -18.69 -6.36 14.72
C ILE A 27 -18.03 -6.90 13.45
N PHE A 28 -18.81 -7.55 12.58
CA PHE A 28 -18.33 -8.05 11.29
C PHE A 28 -17.67 -6.95 10.45
N ILE A 29 -18.35 -5.82 10.28
CA ILE A 29 -17.83 -4.69 9.49
C ILE A 29 -16.57 -4.11 10.15
N CYS A 30 -16.55 -3.96 11.48
CA CYS A 30 -15.37 -3.46 12.20
C CYS A 30 -14.15 -4.37 12.02
N ASP A 31 -14.35 -5.69 12.11
CA ASP A 31 -13.27 -6.65 11.92
C ASP A 31 -12.79 -6.70 10.47
N LEU A 32 -13.72 -6.63 9.50
CA LEU A 32 -13.36 -6.57 8.08
C LEU A 32 -12.54 -5.32 7.78
N PHE A 33 -12.95 -4.14 8.26
CA PHE A 33 -12.19 -2.91 8.08
C PHE A 33 -10.82 -2.98 8.76
N ARG A 34 -10.72 -3.56 9.96
CA ARG A 34 -9.44 -3.78 10.64
C ARG A 34 -8.50 -4.61 9.78
N ASP A 35 -8.99 -5.73 9.25
CA ASP A 35 -8.20 -6.65 8.43
C ASP A 35 -7.78 -6.00 7.10
N MET A 36 -8.72 -5.34 6.41
CA MET A 36 -8.44 -4.59 5.18
C MET A 36 -7.41 -3.48 5.39
N VAL A 37 -7.46 -2.75 6.50
CA VAL A 37 -6.49 -1.68 6.79
C VAL A 37 -5.09 -2.27 7.02
N ILE A 38 -4.97 -3.36 7.78
CA ILE A 38 -3.69 -4.04 8.01
C ILE A 38 -3.12 -4.52 6.67
N GLY A 39 -3.93 -5.24 5.90
CA GLY A 39 -3.56 -5.69 4.57
C GLY A 39 -3.13 -4.53 3.67
N TYR A 40 -3.88 -3.43 3.66
CA TYR A 40 -3.57 -2.26 2.83
C TYR A 40 -2.20 -1.68 3.16
N TYR A 41 -1.86 -1.53 4.44
CA TYR A 41 -0.53 -1.08 4.87
C TYR A 41 0.57 -2.05 4.43
N CYS A 42 0.33 -3.36 4.46
CA CYS A 42 1.27 -4.35 3.95
C CYS A 42 1.50 -4.22 2.44
N SER A 43 0.48 -3.88 1.66
CA SER A 43 0.57 -3.70 0.19
C SER A 43 0.98 -2.30 -0.27
N LEU A 44 0.96 -1.29 0.60
CA LEU A 44 1.07 0.12 0.23
C LEU A 44 2.31 0.43 -0.62
N PHE A 45 3.47 -0.12 -0.24
CA PHE A 45 4.71 0.04 -1.02
C PHE A 45 4.61 -0.58 -2.42
N GLY A 46 3.86 -1.67 -2.56
CA GLY A 46 3.62 -2.34 -3.84
C GLY A 46 2.79 -1.49 -4.77
N SER A 47 1.68 -0.90 -4.29
CA SER A 47 0.83 0.00 -5.08
C SER A 47 1.62 1.19 -5.63
N PHE A 48 2.36 1.89 -4.75
CA PHE A 48 3.22 2.99 -5.18
C PHE A 48 4.30 2.53 -6.15
N ALA A 49 4.91 1.38 -5.93
CA ALA A 49 5.95 0.88 -6.83
C ALA A 49 5.39 0.58 -8.23
N ILE A 50 4.18 0.01 -8.34
CA ILE A 50 3.52 -0.22 -9.63
C ILE A 50 3.26 1.11 -10.33
N GLU A 51 2.63 2.06 -9.64
CA GLU A 51 2.31 3.38 -10.21
C GLU A 51 3.58 4.09 -10.71
N ARG A 52 4.64 4.13 -9.89
CA ARG A 52 5.91 4.76 -10.28
C ARG A 52 6.61 4.00 -11.41
N THR A 53 6.49 2.68 -11.47
CA THR A 53 7.04 1.87 -12.56
C THR A 53 6.34 2.19 -13.89
N ILE A 54 5.00 2.31 -13.88
CA ILE A 54 4.21 2.70 -15.04
C ILE A 54 4.58 4.13 -15.46
N ALA A 55 4.65 5.07 -14.51
CA ALA A 55 5.02 6.45 -14.79
C ALA A 55 6.42 6.55 -15.44
N THR A 56 7.40 5.81 -14.94
CA THR A 56 8.76 5.80 -15.52
C THR A 56 8.80 5.19 -16.92
N ARG A 57 8.05 4.11 -17.19
CA ARG A 57 8.03 3.46 -18.51
C ARG A 57 7.23 4.25 -19.54
N PHE A 58 6.06 4.74 -19.16
CA PHE A 58 5.10 5.45 -20.01
C PHE A 58 5.14 6.96 -19.73
N TRP A 59 6.35 7.52 -19.62
CA TRP A 59 6.58 8.92 -19.25
C TRP A 59 5.82 9.92 -20.13
N LYS A 60 5.81 9.71 -21.46
CA LYS A 60 5.09 10.58 -22.43
C LYS A 60 3.58 10.63 -22.17
N TRP A 61 3.01 9.53 -21.70
CA TRP A 61 1.59 9.45 -21.39
C TRP A 61 1.28 10.17 -20.08
N TYR A 62 2.14 9.99 -19.08
CA TYR A 62 2.00 10.65 -17.78
C TYR A 62 2.16 12.17 -17.89
N GLU A 63 3.09 12.65 -18.72
CA GLU A 63 3.33 14.08 -18.97
C GLU A 63 2.08 14.79 -19.52
N ARG A 64 1.27 14.10 -20.32
CA ARG A 64 0.05 14.68 -20.91
C ARG A 64 -1.09 14.83 -19.91
N ALA A 65 -0.92 14.39 -18.66
CA ALA A 65 -1.94 14.41 -17.61
C ALA A 65 -3.32 13.91 -18.10
N CYS A 66 -3.31 12.87 -18.96
CA CYS A 66 -4.55 12.35 -19.55
C CYS A 66 -5.47 11.80 -18.44
N PRO A 67 -6.82 11.87 -18.60
CA PRO A 67 -7.76 11.29 -17.63
C PRO A 67 -7.50 9.81 -17.31
N SER A 68 -6.89 9.08 -18.26
CA SER A 68 -6.43 7.70 -18.06
C SER A 68 -5.42 7.54 -16.91
N THR A 69 -4.71 8.59 -16.49
CA THR A 69 -3.78 8.54 -15.34
C THR A 69 -4.53 8.22 -14.05
N LEU A 70 -5.74 8.78 -13.88
CA LEU A 70 -6.61 8.43 -12.77
C LEU A 70 -7.06 6.97 -12.84
N LEU A 71 -7.34 6.44 -14.04
CA LEU A 71 -7.72 5.03 -14.21
C LEU A 71 -6.59 4.07 -13.85
N VAL A 72 -5.33 4.42 -14.17
CA VAL A 72 -4.17 3.61 -13.76
C VAL A 72 -3.99 3.64 -12.26
N LEU A 73 -4.20 4.78 -11.61
CA LEU A 73 -4.15 4.89 -10.15
C LEU A 73 -5.24 4.01 -9.51
N ILE A 74 -6.50 4.15 -9.96
CA ILE A 74 -7.62 3.35 -9.48
C ILE A 74 -7.35 1.86 -9.73
N GLY A 75 -6.87 1.49 -10.91
CA GLY A 75 -6.54 0.10 -11.23
C GLY A 75 -5.43 -0.49 -10.35
N ALA A 76 -4.38 0.29 -10.09
CA ALA A 76 -3.29 -0.12 -9.20
C ALA A 76 -3.80 -0.34 -7.76
N GLU A 77 -4.62 0.58 -7.24
CA GLU A 77 -5.21 0.45 -5.90
C GLU A 77 -6.20 -0.72 -5.81
N LEU A 78 -7.08 -0.89 -6.80
CA LEU A 78 -8.05 -2.01 -6.83
C LEU A 78 -7.36 -3.38 -6.88
N THR A 79 -6.19 -3.48 -7.51
CA THR A 79 -5.39 -4.71 -7.56
C THR A 79 -5.01 -5.21 -6.16
N PHE A 80 -4.89 -4.32 -5.18
CA PHE A 80 -4.63 -4.70 -3.79
C PHE A 80 -5.90 -4.71 -2.94
N ILE A 81 -6.82 -3.75 -3.10
CA ILE A 81 -8.02 -3.65 -2.26
C ILE A 81 -8.95 -4.86 -2.45
N ILE A 82 -9.13 -5.35 -3.68
CA ILE A 82 -10.07 -6.46 -3.95
C ILE A 82 -9.60 -7.77 -3.30
N PRO A 83 -8.34 -8.24 -3.51
CA PRO A 83 -7.87 -9.44 -2.83
C PRO A 83 -7.90 -9.35 -1.30
N LEU A 84 -7.64 -8.16 -0.75
CA LEU A 84 -7.71 -7.93 0.69
C LEU A 84 -9.14 -8.05 1.24
N GLY A 85 -10.12 -7.47 0.54
CA GLY A 85 -11.53 -7.61 0.92
C GLY A 85 -12.00 -9.06 0.86
N ILE A 86 -11.61 -9.80 -0.18
CA ILE A 86 -11.90 -11.24 -0.31
C ILE A 86 -11.21 -12.02 0.83
N GLY A 87 -9.92 -11.79 1.07
CA GLY A 87 -9.15 -12.45 2.12
C GLY A 87 -9.75 -12.25 3.51
N GLY A 88 -10.04 -11.01 3.89
CA GLY A 88 -10.67 -10.70 5.18
C GLY A 88 -12.05 -11.31 5.33
N THR A 89 -12.85 -11.33 4.24
CA THR A 89 -14.16 -12.00 4.24
C THR A 89 -14.02 -13.52 4.46
N LEU A 90 -13.06 -14.18 3.78
CA LEU A 90 -12.80 -15.61 3.95
C LEU A 90 -12.32 -15.94 5.37
N THR A 91 -11.53 -15.08 5.99
CA THR A 91 -11.11 -15.24 7.39
C THR A 91 -12.28 -15.10 8.35
N LEU A 92 -13.18 -14.14 8.14
CA LEU A 92 -14.36 -13.94 8.98
C LEU A 92 -15.37 -15.10 8.90
N PHE A 93 -15.52 -15.72 7.72
CA PHE A 93 -16.34 -16.93 7.58
C PHE A 93 -15.66 -18.21 8.12
N GLY A 94 -14.46 -18.11 8.69
CA GLY A 94 -13.71 -19.25 9.21
C GLY A 94 -13.16 -20.19 8.12
N ILE A 95 -13.21 -19.78 6.84
CA ILE A 95 -12.68 -20.57 5.72
C ILE A 95 -11.15 -20.54 5.74
N VAL A 96 -10.56 -19.39 6.08
CA VAL A 96 -9.11 -19.20 6.19
C VAL A 96 -8.75 -18.89 7.64
N THR A 97 -7.79 -19.63 8.20
CA THR A 97 -7.34 -19.37 9.57
C THR A 97 -6.65 -18.00 9.67
N THR A 98 -6.81 -17.31 10.81
CA THR A 98 -6.16 -16.02 11.07
C THR A 98 -4.64 -16.11 10.90
N THR A 99 -4.02 -17.22 11.34
CA THR A 99 -2.58 -17.47 11.18
C THR A 99 -2.18 -17.49 9.71
N SER A 100 -2.95 -18.16 8.86
CA SER A 100 -2.71 -18.17 7.41
C SER A 100 -2.82 -16.77 6.81
N ASN A 101 -3.81 -15.97 7.23
CA ASN A 101 -3.99 -14.60 6.74
C ASN A 101 -2.80 -13.70 7.13
N ILE A 102 -2.31 -13.82 8.36
CA ILE A 102 -1.12 -13.10 8.84
C ILE A 102 0.12 -13.47 8.01
N ILE A 103 0.31 -14.76 7.68
CA ILE A 103 1.41 -15.21 6.82
C ILE A 103 1.30 -14.58 5.43
N VAL A 104 0.10 -14.52 4.85
CA VAL A 104 -0.15 -13.85 3.55
C VAL A 104 0.24 -12.37 3.62
N TYR A 105 -0.13 -11.66 4.69
CA TYR A 105 0.25 -10.25 4.88
C TYR A 105 1.75 -10.05 5.03
N ALA A 106 2.45 -10.93 5.76
CA ALA A 106 3.91 -10.87 5.88
C ALA A 106 4.62 -11.09 4.53
N VAL A 107 4.15 -12.06 3.75
CA VAL A 107 4.67 -12.35 2.40
C VAL A 107 4.41 -11.15 1.48
N MET A 108 3.18 -10.63 1.47
CA MET A 108 2.79 -9.48 0.65
C MET A 108 3.61 -8.23 0.99
N PHE A 109 3.85 -7.97 2.28
CA PHE A 109 4.71 -6.87 2.72
C PHE A 109 6.15 -7.02 2.23
N THR A 110 6.70 -8.23 2.32
CA THR A 110 8.06 -8.54 1.86
C THR A 110 8.21 -8.34 0.35
N ILE A 111 7.25 -8.83 -0.43
CA ILE A 111 7.21 -8.66 -1.89
C ILE A 111 7.06 -7.17 -2.25
N SER A 112 6.10 -6.48 -1.63
CA SER A 112 5.81 -5.06 -1.87
C SER A 112 7.03 -4.18 -1.61
N THR A 113 7.71 -4.41 -0.47
CA THR A 113 8.94 -3.69 -0.11
C THR A 113 10.07 -3.98 -1.11
N SER A 114 10.22 -5.24 -1.52
CA SER A 114 11.26 -5.64 -2.49
C SER A 114 11.04 -4.98 -3.85
N VAL A 115 9.80 -4.97 -4.34
CA VAL A 115 9.44 -4.30 -5.61
C VAL A 115 9.67 -2.80 -5.50
N PHE A 116 9.27 -2.17 -4.39
CA PHE A 116 9.51 -0.75 -4.15
C PHE A 116 10.99 -0.39 -4.17
N LEU A 117 11.84 -1.14 -3.46
CA LEU A 117 13.28 -0.91 -3.47
C LEU A 117 13.89 -1.10 -4.86
N ARG A 118 13.49 -2.16 -5.59
CA ARG A 118 13.94 -2.38 -6.98
C ARG A 118 13.55 -1.22 -7.89
N THR A 119 12.31 -0.74 -7.82
CA THR A 119 11.84 0.40 -8.61
C THR A 119 12.59 1.68 -8.23
N TYR A 120 12.89 1.90 -6.95
CA TYR A 120 13.69 3.03 -6.49
C TYR A 120 15.10 2.99 -7.10
N PHE A 121 15.82 1.87 -6.95
CA PHE A 121 17.18 1.73 -7.49
C PHE A 121 17.21 1.82 -9.02
N ALA A 122 16.19 1.29 -9.71
CA ALA A 122 16.06 1.44 -11.15
C ALA A 122 15.93 2.91 -11.56
N ASN A 123 15.08 3.69 -10.87
CA ASN A 123 14.91 5.11 -11.13
C ASN A 123 16.20 5.91 -10.86
N VAL A 124 16.91 5.61 -9.77
CA VAL A 124 18.21 6.24 -9.46
C VAL A 124 19.25 5.91 -10.54
N SER A 125 19.32 4.65 -10.99
CA SER A 125 20.22 4.22 -12.05
C SER A 125 19.94 4.93 -13.37
N ILE A 126 18.66 5.03 -13.76
CA ILE A 126 18.23 5.77 -14.95
C ILE A 126 18.62 7.24 -14.84
N LEU A 127 18.43 7.87 -13.68
CA LEU A 127 18.82 9.26 -13.45
C LEU A 127 20.34 9.46 -13.57
N ALA A 128 21.13 8.60 -12.93
CA ALA A 128 22.59 8.65 -13.01
C ALA A 128 23.11 8.45 -14.45
N HIS A 129 22.46 7.58 -15.22
CA HIS A 129 22.80 7.37 -16.63
C HIS A 129 22.51 8.62 -17.48
N MET A 130 21.38 9.30 -17.24
CA MET A 130 21.04 10.55 -17.93
C MET A 130 21.98 11.71 -17.59
N GLU A 131 22.66 11.68 -16.43
CA GLU A 131 23.62 12.71 -16.02
C GLU A 131 25.02 12.53 -16.62
N ARG A 132 25.41 11.30 -16.96
CA ARG A 132 26.78 10.99 -17.44
C ARG A 132 27.01 11.24 -18.93
N GLY A 133 25.97 11.45 -19.74
CA GLY A 133 26.12 11.47 -21.20
C GLY A 133 25.00 12.19 -21.92
N ALA A 134 24.74 13.45 -21.58
CA ALA A 134 23.78 14.30 -22.30
C ALA A 134 24.23 14.50 -23.76
N SER A 135 23.82 13.59 -24.64
CA SER A 135 23.96 13.77 -26.08
C SER A 135 22.86 14.70 -26.57
N VAL A 136 23.24 15.72 -27.33
CA VAL A 136 22.37 16.84 -27.78
C VAL A 136 21.13 16.36 -28.56
N GLY A 137 21.11 15.12 -29.06
CA GLY A 137 19.97 14.54 -29.79
C GLY A 137 18.99 13.68 -28.98
N ASN A 138 19.36 13.19 -27.78
CA ASN A 138 18.54 12.22 -27.02
C ASN A 138 18.15 12.70 -25.61
N TYR A 139 18.46 13.96 -25.27
CA TYR A 139 18.14 14.52 -23.97
C TYR A 139 16.70 15.04 -23.92
N PHE A 140 15.83 14.30 -23.23
CA PHE A 140 14.46 14.73 -22.94
C PHE A 140 14.40 15.35 -21.54
N VAL A 141 14.30 16.68 -21.48
CA VAL A 141 14.14 17.46 -20.25
C VAL A 141 12.98 16.92 -19.40
N ALA A 142 11.84 16.64 -20.05
CA ALA A 142 10.64 16.12 -19.40
C ALA A 142 10.87 14.76 -18.71
N LYS A 143 11.49 13.81 -19.42
CA LYS A 143 11.79 12.49 -18.84
C LYS A 143 12.72 12.59 -17.63
N ARG A 144 13.74 13.46 -17.69
CA ARG A 144 14.64 13.68 -16.54
C ARG A 144 13.88 14.25 -15.35
N PHE A 145 13.03 15.25 -15.58
CA PHE A 145 12.19 15.85 -14.54
C PHE A 145 11.31 14.80 -13.85
N GLN A 146 10.62 13.97 -14.64
CA GLN A 146 9.72 12.95 -14.12
C GLN A 146 10.44 11.84 -13.35
N VAL A 147 11.59 11.34 -13.84
CA VAL A 147 12.37 10.35 -13.09
C VAL A 147 12.90 10.93 -11.78
N ARG A 148 13.36 12.19 -11.79
CA ARG A 148 13.78 12.89 -10.57
C ARG A 148 12.63 13.05 -9.58
N GLU A 149 11.45 13.43 -10.04
CA GLU A 149 10.25 13.52 -9.23
C GLU A 149 9.89 12.16 -8.61
N ASN A 150 9.89 11.08 -9.40
CA ASN A 150 9.64 9.73 -8.90
C ASN A 150 10.63 9.34 -7.78
N VAL A 151 11.93 9.63 -7.93
CA VAL A 151 12.93 9.38 -6.88
C VAL A 151 12.61 10.17 -5.60
N LEU A 152 12.25 11.45 -5.73
CA LEU A 152 11.90 12.30 -4.59
C LEU A 152 10.64 11.82 -3.87
N VAL A 153 9.60 11.46 -4.63
CA VAL A 153 8.34 10.90 -4.09
C VAL A 153 8.62 9.60 -3.33
N MET A 154 9.38 8.67 -3.92
CA MET A 154 9.72 7.41 -3.26
C MET A 154 10.54 7.63 -1.97
N LYS A 155 11.49 8.57 -1.98
CA LYS A 155 12.25 8.94 -0.79
C LYS A 155 11.36 9.54 0.31
N TYR A 156 10.40 10.37 -0.08
CA TYR A 156 9.42 10.96 0.83
C TYR A 156 8.50 9.90 1.42
N MET A 157 7.96 8.99 0.61
CA MET A 157 7.13 7.87 1.06
C MET A 157 7.87 6.96 2.04
N PHE A 158 9.13 6.64 1.76
CA PHE A 158 9.96 5.86 2.68
C PHE A 158 10.17 6.61 4.01
N ARG A 159 10.42 7.92 3.97
CA ARG A 159 10.60 8.75 5.16
C ARG A 159 9.33 8.85 6.00
N ILE A 160 8.16 8.96 5.37
CA ILE A 160 6.89 8.94 6.08
C ILE A 160 6.65 7.54 6.63
N GLY A 161 6.73 6.50 5.80
CA GLY A 161 6.35 5.14 6.15
C GLY A 161 7.19 4.51 7.25
N ARG A 162 8.47 4.88 7.38
CA ARG A 162 9.34 4.31 8.42
C ARG A 162 8.84 4.55 9.84
N VAL A 163 8.29 5.74 10.13
CA VAL A 163 7.90 6.09 11.50
C VAL A 163 6.68 5.29 11.95
N PRO A 164 5.56 5.26 11.19
CA PRO A 164 4.45 4.38 11.47
C PRO A 164 4.85 2.91 11.49
N ALA A 165 5.71 2.44 10.59
CA ALA A 165 6.16 1.04 10.61
C ALA A 165 6.91 0.71 11.92
N CYS A 166 7.84 1.55 12.35
CA CYS A 166 8.57 1.36 13.61
C CYS A 166 7.67 1.40 14.85
N LEU A 167 6.60 2.20 14.84
CA LEU A 167 5.66 2.30 15.97
C LEU A 167 4.58 1.23 15.94
N ALA A 168 4.09 0.87 14.75
CA ALA A 168 3.01 -0.08 14.57
C ALA A 168 3.48 -1.52 14.76
N VAL A 169 4.67 -1.89 14.28
CA VAL A 169 5.16 -3.27 14.39
C VAL A 169 5.20 -3.77 15.85
N PRO A 170 5.75 -3.03 16.83
CA PRO A 170 5.69 -3.42 18.24
C PRO A 170 4.26 -3.45 18.78
N ALA A 171 3.43 -2.47 18.42
CA ALA A 171 2.04 -2.44 18.87
C ALA A 171 1.24 -3.64 18.36
N PHE A 172 1.46 -4.07 17.11
CA PHE A 172 0.88 -5.29 16.58
C PHE A 172 1.45 -6.53 17.27
N ALA A 173 2.76 -6.62 17.46
CA ALA A 173 3.37 -7.75 18.15
C ALA A 173 2.86 -7.91 19.60
N CYS A 174 2.64 -6.81 20.32
CA CYS A 174 2.16 -6.83 21.71
C CYS A 174 0.64 -7.03 21.84
N LEU A 175 -0.16 -6.67 20.83
CA LEU A 175 -1.63 -6.73 20.89
C LEU A 175 -2.26 -7.89 20.10
N SER A 176 -1.44 -8.68 19.40
CA SER A 176 -1.91 -9.87 18.65
C SER A 176 -1.91 -11.15 19.51
N PHE A 177 -1.48 -11.07 20.76
CA PHE A 177 -1.53 -12.12 21.78
C PHE A 177 -2.35 -11.61 22.98
#